data_AF-A0A6J8BRH2-F1
#
_entry.id   AF-A0A6J8BRH2-F1
#
_cell.length_a   1.000
_cell.length_b   1.000
_cell.length_c   1.000
_cell.angle_alpha   90.00
_cell.angle_beta   90.00
_cell.angle_gamma   90.00
#
_symmetry.space_group_name_H-M   'P 1'
#
loop_
_entity.id
_entity.type
_entity.pdbx_description
1 polymer ?
#
loop_
_entity_poly.entity_id
_entity_poly.type
_entity_poly.pdbx_seq_one_letter_code
_entity_poly.pdbx_strand_id
1 'polypeptide(L)'
;MCWQKEDPGDHIIVRRDWLHFGPTHGKVMGFKVCSTLCRICDTASTPGKEPNPHDCPHSYTQESLHKHLLENDYIAHNAINDVLSLESIKKQVGSGATLICKYSFTTQSFIKQSNFSLETKKKITTFDNLKNGKFASSGIIHRMAESGLQFSHLMFAYERNRSEGVKSLLLEKRLDEKPRVTKNKSVIDKLLKYFTT
;
A
#
# COMPACT_ATOMS: atom_id res chain seq x y z
N MET A 1 -36.13 20.00 -20.10
CA MET A 1 -34.88 20.46 -20.73
C MET A 1 -33.87 19.33 -20.65
N CYS A 2 -33.26 19.01 -21.80
CA CYS A 2 -32.50 17.79 -22.05
C CYS A 2 -31.33 17.58 -21.08
N TRP A 3 -31.26 16.38 -20.52
CA TRP A 3 -29.98 15.78 -20.14
C TRP A 3 -29.35 15.23 -21.41
N GLN A 4 -28.30 15.87 -21.91
CA GLN A 4 -27.45 15.28 -22.92
C GLN A 4 -26.64 14.16 -22.26
N LYS A 5 -26.76 12.94 -22.82
CA LYS A 5 -25.85 11.83 -22.53
C LYS A 5 -24.49 12.18 -23.14
N GLU A 6 -23.50 12.43 -22.29
CA GLU A 6 -22.11 12.37 -22.71
C GLU A 6 -21.67 10.89 -22.78
N ASP A 7 -20.81 10.60 -23.75
CA ASP A 7 -20.37 9.26 -24.19
C ASP A 7 -19.86 8.33 -23.07
N PRO A 8 -20.03 6.99 -23.22
CA PRO A 8 -19.43 6.00 -22.34
C PRO A 8 -17.95 5.79 -22.71
N GLY A 9 -17.14 6.84 -22.53
CA GLY A 9 -15.68 6.75 -22.64
C GLY A 9 -15.09 6.09 -21.40
N ASP A 10 -14.38 4.98 -21.62
CA ASP A 10 -13.42 4.32 -20.74
C ASP A 10 -13.70 4.33 -19.24
N HIS A 11 -14.28 3.23 -18.76
CA HIS A 11 -14.48 2.95 -17.34
C HIS A 11 -13.17 2.63 -16.59
N ILE A 12 -12.21 3.56 -16.59
CA ILE A 12 -11.23 3.67 -15.50
C ILE A 12 -11.73 4.77 -14.57
N ILE A 13 -12.66 4.41 -13.70
CA ILE A 13 -12.99 5.27 -12.56
C ILE A 13 -11.80 5.20 -11.61
N VAL A 14 -10.86 6.15 -11.76
CA VAL A 14 -9.80 6.40 -10.78
C VAL A 14 -10.47 7.02 -9.54
N ARG A 15 -11.10 6.18 -8.71
CA ARG A 15 -11.54 6.59 -7.38
C ARG A 15 -10.30 6.86 -6.55
N ARG A 16 -9.97 8.15 -6.41
CA ARG A 16 -9.05 8.67 -5.39
C ARG A 16 -9.46 8.07 -4.05
N ASP A 17 -8.60 7.25 -3.49
CA ASP A 17 -8.45 7.17 -2.04
C ASP A 17 -6.96 7.19 -1.67
N TRP A 18 -6.42 8.41 -1.74
CA TRP A 18 -5.46 9.04 -0.82
C TRP A 18 -4.23 8.23 -0.34
N LEU A 19 -3.05 8.63 -0.83
CA LEU A 19 -1.87 8.75 0.04
C LEU A 19 -2.25 9.74 1.15
N HIS A 20 -2.53 9.25 2.35
CA HIS A 20 -2.75 10.12 3.49
C HIS A 20 -1.39 10.59 4.00
N PHE A 21 -0.94 11.75 3.55
CA PHE A 21 0.13 12.47 4.24
C PHE A 21 -0.51 13.23 5.40
N GLY A 22 -0.07 12.97 6.63
CA GLY A 22 -0.44 13.82 7.76
C GLY A 22 0.08 15.24 7.50
N PRO A 23 -0.79 16.27 7.35
CA PRO A 23 -0.39 17.61 6.91
C PRO A 23 0.61 18.29 7.87
N THR A 24 0.67 17.82 9.11
CA THR A 24 1.52 18.36 10.18
C THR A 24 2.87 17.64 10.34
N HIS A 25 3.07 16.44 9.78
CA HIS A 25 4.25 15.62 10.12
C HIS A 25 4.97 14.99 8.91
N GLY A 26 4.40 15.09 7.70
CA GLY A 26 5.00 14.48 6.51
C GLY A 26 5.12 12.95 6.55
N LYS A 27 4.42 12.29 7.50
CA LYS A 27 4.37 10.83 7.62
C LYS A 27 3.35 10.27 6.64
N VAL A 28 3.71 9.18 5.98
CA VAL A 28 2.81 8.39 5.14
C VAL A 28 1.94 7.57 6.10
N MET A 29 0.68 7.98 6.27
CA MET A 29 -0.26 7.38 7.23
C MET A 29 -0.87 6.07 6.73
N GLY A 30 -0.65 5.78 5.44
CA GLY A 30 -1.04 4.57 4.74
C GLY A 30 -1.00 4.84 3.24
N PHE A 31 -0.65 3.81 2.46
CA PHE A 31 -0.88 3.77 1.02
C PHE A 31 -1.79 2.59 0.74
N LYS A 32 -2.91 2.84 0.06
CA LYS A 32 -3.70 1.76 -0.53
C LYS A 32 -3.19 1.62 -1.96
N VAL A 33 -2.45 0.55 -2.22
CA VAL A 33 -2.25 0.11 -3.60
C VAL A 33 -3.64 -0.27 -4.09
N CYS A 34 -4.20 0.53 -5.00
CA CYS A 34 -5.38 0.08 -5.73
C CYS A 34 -4.97 -1.23 -6.40
N SER A 35 -5.73 -2.29 -6.16
CA SER A 35 -5.42 -3.62 -6.66
C SER A 35 -4.95 -3.53 -8.11
N THR A 36 -3.87 -4.21 -8.46
CA THR A 36 -3.44 -4.49 -9.83
C THR A 36 -4.45 -5.36 -10.60
N LEU A 37 -5.70 -5.38 -10.13
CA LEU A 37 -6.79 -6.19 -10.63
C LEU A 37 -7.77 -5.23 -11.29
N CYS A 38 -8.11 -5.55 -12.54
CA CYS A 38 -9.23 -4.90 -13.21
C CYS A 38 -10.49 -5.05 -12.35
N ARG A 39 -11.20 -3.96 -12.11
CA ARG A 39 -12.44 -3.96 -11.31
C ARG A 39 -13.51 -4.88 -11.91
N ILE A 40 -13.50 -5.07 -13.23
CA ILE A 40 -14.40 -5.99 -13.92
C ILE A 40 -14.00 -7.44 -13.60
N CYS A 41 -12.71 -7.80 -13.71
CA CYS A 41 -12.20 -9.11 -13.26
C CYS A 41 -12.46 -9.39 -11.78
N ASP A 42 -12.23 -8.41 -10.91
CA ASP A 42 -12.43 -8.55 -9.46
C ASP A 42 -13.91 -8.78 -9.12
N THR A 43 -14.81 -8.07 -9.80
CA THR A 43 -16.27 -8.26 -9.64
C THR A 43 -16.73 -9.62 -10.17
N ALA A 44 -16.14 -10.12 -11.25
CA ALA A 44 -16.41 -11.44 -11.82
C ALA A 44 -15.88 -12.61 -10.97
N SER A 45 -14.94 -12.35 -10.06
CA SER A 45 -14.47 -13.35 -9.09
C SER A 45 -15.49 -13.61 -7.97
N THR A 46 -16.62 -12.88 -7.94
CA THR A 46 -17.72 -13.12 -7.01
C THR A 46 -18.62 -14.24 -7.53
N PRO A 47 -19.00 -15.24 -6.69
CA PRO A 47 -19.87 -16.34 -7.12
C PRO A 47 -21.19 -15.83 -7.74
N GLY A 48 -21.54 -16.34 -8.93
CA GLY A 48 -22.79 -16.02 -9.63
C GLY A 48 -22.77 -14.76 -10.48
N LYS A 49 -21.59 -14.20 -10.79
CA LYS A 49 -21.45 -13.08 -11.73
C LYS A 49 -20.58 -13.46 -12.91
N GLU A 50 -21.05 -13.19 -14.12
CA GLU A 50 -20.24 -13.31 -15.33
C GLU A 50 -19.49 -11.99 -15.62
N PRO A 51 -18.22 -12.05 -16.05
CA PRO A 51 -17.48 -10.86 -16.45
C PRO A 51 -18.08 -10.26 -17.73
N ASN A 52 -18.26 -8.94 -17.73
CA ASN A 52 -18.42 -8.22 -18.99
C ASN A 52 -17.12 -8.38 -19.82
N PRO A 53 -17.19 -8.59 -21.14
CA PRO A 53 -16.02 -8.59 -22.00
C PRO A 53 -15.26 -7.27 -21.84
N HIS A 54 -13.96 -7.36 -21.55
CA HIS A 54 -13.08 -6.20 -21.46
C HIS A 54 -11.64 -6.64 -21.69
N ASP A 55 -10.83 -5.74 -22.22
CA ASP A 55 -9.43 -5.98 -22.54
C ASP A 55 -8.55 -5.34 -21.45
N CYS A 56 -8.12 -6.14 -20.47
CA CYS A 56 -7.20 -5.69 -19.44
C CYS A 56 -5.92 -6.53 -19.44
N PRO A 57 -4.77 -5.93 -19.14
CA PRO A 57 -3.53 -6.67 -19.08
C PRO A 57 -3.56 -7.65 -17.90
N HIS A 58 -2.98 -8.84 -18.10
CA HIS A 58 -2.84 -9.84 -17.03
C HIS A 58 -1.97 -9.37 -15.85
N SER A 59 -1.08 -8.40 -16.09
CA SER A 59 -0.21 -7.78 -15.10
C SER A 59 0.08 -6.32 -15.47
N TYR A 60 0.38 -5.48 -14.48
CA TYR A 60 0.83 -4.10 -14.68
C TYR A 60 2.35 -3.96 -14.63
N THR A 61 3.10 -5.06 -14.73
CA THR A 61 4.54 -5.01 -14.99
C THR A 61 4.80 -4.37 -16.35
N GLN A 62 5.96 -3.72 -16.51
CA GLN A 62 6.30 -3.04 -17.76
C GLN A 62 6.29 -4.00 -18.95
N GLU A 63 6.85 -5.21 -18.80
CA GLU A 63 6.81 -6.27 -19.81
C GLU A 63 5.39 -6.64 -20.23
N SER A 64 4.50 -6.86 -19.26
CA SER A 64 3.12 -7.21 -19.53
C SER A 64 2.37 -6.07 -20.21
N LEU A 65 2.64 -4.82 -19.81
CA LEU A 65 2.03 -3.64 -20.44
C LEU A 65 2.55 -3.43 -21.86
N HIS A 66 3.85 -3.61 -22.09
CA HIS A 66 4.45 -3.51 -23.42
C HIS A 66 3.81 -4.54 -24.36
N LYS A 67 3.83 -5.82 -23.96
CA LYS A 67 3.26 -6.91 -24.75
C LYS A 67 1.78 -6.73 -25.05
N HIS A 68 1.02 -6.29 -24.05
CA HIS A 68 -0.41 -6.08 -24.20
C HIS A 68 -0.74 -4.90 -25.13
N LEU A 69 -0.02 -3.78 -25.03
CA LEU A 69 -0.35 -2.55 -25.77
C LEU A 69 0.32 -2.46 -27.15
N LEU A 70 1.45 -3.13 -27.35
CA LEU A 70 2.29 -3.05 -28.55
C LEU A 70 2.42 -4.39 -29.29
N GLU A 71 1.81 -5.45 -28.75
CA GLU A 71 1.71 -6.78 -29.36
C GLU A 71 3.07 -7.45 -29.67
N ASN A 72 4.13 -7.05 -28.96
CA ASN A 72 5.46 -7.63 -29.10
C ASN A 72 6.19 -7.70 -27.75
N ASP A 73 7.32 -8.41 -27.71
CA ASP A 73 8.17 -8.48 -26.53
C ASP A 73 9.41 -7.59 -26.72
N TYR A 74 10.02 -7.19 -25.60
CA TYR A 74 11.28 -6.47 -25.59
C TYR A 74 12.27 -7.11 -24.62
N ILE A 75 13.57 -6.80 -24.76
CA ILE A 75 14.62 -7.32 -23.87
C ILE A 75 14.56 -6.56 -22.53
N ALA A 76 13.80 -7.09 -21.58
CA ALA A 76 13.67 -6.55 -20.23
C ALA A 76 14.96 -6.70 -19.40
N HIS A 77 15.04 -5.94 -18.31
CA HIS A 77 16.21 -5.86 -17.42
C HIS A 77 17.46 -5.27 -18.07
N ASN A 78 17.32 -4.66 -19.24
CA ASN A 78 18.30 -3.76 -19.83
C ASN A 78 17.76 -2.33 -19.73
N ALA A 79 18.46 -1.47 -18.99
CA ALA A 79 17.97 -0.12 -18.68
C ALA A 79 17.63 0.72 -19.92
N ILE A 80 18.40 0.58 -21.02
CA ILE A 80 18.13 1.30 -22.26
C ILE A 80 16.83 0.80 -22.89
N ASN A 81 16.68 -0.52 -23.03
CA ASN A 81 15.48 -1.11 -23.59
C ASN A 81 14.25 -0.86 -22.70
N ASP A 82 14.42 -0.85 -21.39
CA ASP A 82 13.35 -0.50 -20.44
C ASP A 82 12.88 0.95 -20.65
N VAL A 83 13.79 1.90 -20.86
CA VAL A 83 13.42 3.30 -21.15
C VAL A 83 12.72 3.43 -22.51
N LEU A 84 13.23 2.77 -23.55
CA LEU A 84 12.63 2.78 -24.88
C LEU A 84 11.23 2.14 -24.89
N SER A 85 11.06 1.06 -24.13
CA SER A 85 9.78 0.40 -23.89
C SER A 85 8.79 1.33 -23.20
N LEU A 86 9.20 2.03 -22.13
CA LEU A 86 8.36 3.03 -21.45
C LEU A 86 7.96 4.19 -22.36
N GLU A 87 8.87 4.68 -23.20
CA GLU A 87 8.58 5.74 -24.15
C GLU A 87 7.52 5.29 -25.18
N SER A 88 7.65 4.05 -25.67
CA SER A 88 6.71 3.44 -26.61
C SER A 88 5.33 3.26 -25.99
N ILE A 89 5.26 2.75 -24.76
CA ILE A 89 4.01 2.66 -23.97
C ILE A 89 3.39 4.04 -23.79
N LYS A 90 4.17 5.04 -23.40
CA LYS A 90 3.68 6.42 -23.21
C LYS A 90 3.07 7.00 -24.49
N LYS A 91 3.72 6.76 -25.65
CA LYS A 91 3.22 7.16 -26.97
C LYS A 91 1.91 6.46 -27.30
N GLN A 92 1.83 5.14 -27.10
CA GLN A 92 0.64 4.34 -27.38
C GLN A 92 -0.57 4.74 -26.53
N VAL A 93 -0.35 5.03 -25.24
CA VAL A 93 -1.42 5.48 -24.32
C VAL A 93 -1.85 6.93 -24.59
N GLY A 94 -1.09 7.71 -25.37
CA GLY A 94 -1.41 9.11 -25.64
C GLY A 94 -1.36 9.99 -24.38
N SER A 95 -0.52 9.63 -23.39
CA SER A 95 -0.47 10.36 -22.12
C SER A 95 0.15 11.74 -22.28
N GLY A 96 -0.71 12.77 -22.31
CA GLY A 96 -0.29 14.17 -22.33
C GLY A 96 0.44 14.59 -21.04
N ALA A 97 1.26 15.65 -21.14
CA ALA A 97 2.07 16.16 -20.02
C ALA A 97 1.23 16.43 -18.76
N THR A 98 0.00 16.93 -18.91
CA THR A 98 -0.94 17.19 -17.81
C THR A 98 -1.26 15.94 -17.00
N LEU A 99 -1.53 14.81 -17.66
CA LEU A 99 -1.81 13.54 -16.97
C LEU A 99 -0.56 13.04 -16.25
N ILE A 100 0.60 13.09 -16.91
CA ILE A 100 1.87 12.69 -16.31
C ILE A 100 2.15 13.51 -15.05
N CYS A 101 2.02 14.83 -15.11
CA CYS A 101 2.20 15.71 -13.96
C CYS A 101 1.17 15.42 -12.85
N LYS A 102 -0.10 15.16 -13.21
CA LYS A 102 -1.17 14.83 -12.25
C LYS A 102 -0.88 13.57 -11.44
N TYR A 103 -0.23 12.57 -12.05
CA TYR A 103 0.10 11.29 -11.41
C TYR A 103 1.57 11.18 -10.97
N SER A 104 2.37 12.23 -11.16
CA SER A 104 3.73 12.31 -10.66
C SER A 104 3.77 12.65 -9.17
N PHE A 105 4.89 12.35 -8.53
CA PHE A 105 5.18 12.76 -7.15
C PHE A 105 6.37 13.71 -7.12
N THR A 106 6.42 14.57 -6.11
CA THR A 106 7.54 15.49 -5.93
C THR A 106 8.77 14.76 -5.40
N THR A 107 9.96 15.27 -5.72
CA THR A 107 11.22 14.79 -5.14
C THR A 107 11.18 14.83 -3.61
N GLN A 108 10.55 15.86 -3.02
CA GLN A 108 10.41 15.96 -1.57
C GLN A 108 9.54 14.82 -0.99
N SER A 109 8.44 14.47 -1.65
CA SER A 109 7.59 13.34 -1.26
C SER A 109 8.36 12.02 -1.36
N PHE A 110 9.19 11.86 -2.39
CA PHE A 110 10.05 10.68 -2.55
C PHE A 110 11.08 10.57 -1.42
N ILE A 111 11.79 11.65 -1.09
CA ILE A 111 12.77 11.66 0.01
C ILE A 111 12.07 11.30 1.33
N LYS A 112 10.91 11.90 1.62
CA LYS A 112 10.12 11.59 2.82
C LYS A 112 9.74 10.11 2.89
N GLN A 113 9.25 9.54 1.79
CA GLN A 113 8.86 8.13 1.71
C GLN A 113 10.07 7.19 1.88
N SER A 114 11.21 7.51 1.27
CA SER A 114 12.44 6.74 1.37
C SER A 114 12.99 6.74 2.79
N ASN A 115 13.03 7.90 3.45
CA ASN A 115 13.43 8.02 4.85
C ASN A 115 12.46 7.25 5.76
N PHE A 116 11.15 7.38 5.53
CA PHE A 116 10.14 6.62 6.30
C PHE A 116 10.33 5.10 6.16
N SER A 117 10.61 4.61 4.95
CA SER A 117 10.87 3.19 4.68
C SER A 117 12.13 2.71 5.41
N LEU A 118 13.21 3.49 5.36
CA LEU A 118 14.46 3.19 6.06
C LEU A 118 14.26 3.11 7.57
N GLU A 119 13.60 4.10 8.16
CA GLU A 119 13.31 4.13 9.60
C GLU A 119 12.37 3.01 10.02
N THR A 120 11.40 2.65 9.18
CA THR A 120 10.51 1.52 9.43
C THR A 120 11.30 0.21 9.44
N LYS A 121 12.21 -0.01 8.49
CA LYS A 121 13.10 -1.19 8.48
C LYS A 121 13.95 -1.29 9.75
N LYS A 122 14.54 -0.17 10.21
CA LYS A 122 15.29 -0.13 11.47
C LYS A 122 14.43 -0.47 12.70
N LYS A 123 13.15 -0.09 12.70
CA LYS A 123 12.23 -0.40 13.79
C LYS A 123 11.77 -1.86 13.76
N ILE A 124 11.59 -2.44 12.57
CA ILE A 124 11.22 -3.85 12.40
C ILE A 124 12.23 -4.76 13.11
N THR A 125 13.54 -4.50 12.97
CA THR A 125 14.58 -5.33 13.59
C THR A 125 14.52 -5.30 15.12
N THR A 126 13.97 -4.23 15.73
CA THR A 126 13.79 -4.20 17.19
C THR A 126 12.81 -5.26 17.71
N PHE A 127 11.97 -5.82 16.83
CA PHE A 127 10.96 -6.82 17.19
C PHE A 127 11.38 -8.26 16.87
N ASP A 128 12.67 -8.52 16.61
CA ASP A 128 13.16 -9.87 16.26
C ASP A 128 12.80 -10.92 17.33
N ASN A 129 12.79 -10.56 18.60
CA ASN A 129 12.34 -11.44 19.70
C ASN A 129 10.88 -11.91 19.51
N LEU A 130 9.99 -10.98 19.14
CA LEU A 130 8.58 -11.31 18.90
C LEU A 130 8.39 -12.13 17.62
N LYS A 131 9.20 -11.86 16.60
CA LYS A 131 9.20 -12.58 15.33
C LYS A 131 9.67 -14.02 15.50
N ASN A 132 10.84 -14.20 16.11
CA ASN A 132 11.50 -15.49 16.30
C ASN A 132 10.73 -16.36 17.30
N GLY A 133 10.18 -15.75 18.36
CA GLY A 133 9.27 -16.40 19.31
C GLY A 133 7.86 -16.66 18.76
N LYS A 134 7.58 -16.28 17.51
CA LYS A 134 6.27 -16.43 16.84
C LYS A 134 5.10 -15.78 17.58
N PHE A 135 5.36 -14.78 18.42
CA PHE A 135 4.33 -14.01 19.15
C PHE A 135 3.63 -13.00 18.25
N ALA A 136 4.30 -12.52 17.20
CA ALA A 136 3.76 -11.59 16.21
C ALA A 136 4.05 -12.04 14.78
N SER A 137 3.11 -11.84 13.86
CA SER A 137 3.36 -12.04 12.42
C SER A 137 4.12 -10.86 11.83
N SER A 138 4.80 -11.08 10.69
CA SER A 138 5.52 -10.02 9.96
C SER A 138 4.63 -8.81 9.65
N GLY A 139 3.37 -9.03 9.28
CA GLY A 139 2.43 -7.94 9.00
C GLY A 139 1.97 -7.16 10.24
N ILE A 140 2.04 -7.74 11.44
CA ILE A 140 1.76 -7.04 12.69
C ILE A 140 2.98 -6.24 13.15
N ILE A 141 4.18 -6.82 13.04
CA ILE A 141 5.46 -6.13 13.29
C ILE A 141 5.62 -4.92 12.37
N HIS A 142 5.32 -5.09 11.07
CA HIS A 142 5.39 -3.99 10.11
C HIS A 142 4.48 -2.83 10.52
N ARG A 143 3.23 -3.11 10.90
CA ARG A 143 2.29 -2.09 11.38
C ARG A 143 2.76 -1.39 12.65
N MET A 144 3.38 -2.11 13.59
CA MET A 144 3.99 -1.49 14.77
C MET A 144 5.09 -0.51 14.37
N ALA A 145 6.02 -0.95 13.51
CA ALA A 145 7.13 -0.14 13.05
C ALA A 145 6.68 1.09 12.24
N GLU A 146 5.71 0.95 11.34
CA GLU A 146 5.09 2.06 10.60
C GLU A 146 4.41 3.07 11.53
N SER A 147 3.85 2.60 12.65
CA SER A 147 3.30 3.45 13.71
C SER A 147 4.36 4.15 14.54
N GLY A 148 5.63 4.00 14.18
CA GLY A 148 6.77 4.53 14.90
C GLY A 148 7.11 3.78 16.19
N LEU A 149 6.53 2.61 16.44
CA LEU A 149 6.84 1.81 17.62
C LEU A 149 8.16 1.05 17.44
N GLN A 150 8.77 0.76 18.57
CA GLN A 150 9.93 -0.12 18.75
C GLN A 150 9.60 -1.04 19.90
N PHE A 151 10.33 -2.14 20.03
CA PHE A 151 10.11 -3.09 21.11
C PHE A 151 10.24 -2.47 22.51
N SER A 152 11.16 -1.52 22.70
CA SER A 152 11.30 -0.76 23.96
C SER A 152 10.00 -0.04 24.35
N HIS A 153 9.23 0.49 23.41
CA HIS A 153 7.95 1.14 23.70
C HIS A 153 6.92 0.16 24.26
N LEU A 154 6.91 -1.09 23.78
CA LEU A 154 6.05 -2.14 24.33
C LEU A 154 6.48 -2.52 25.75
N MET A 155 7.80 -2.66 25.98
CA MET A 155 8.35 -2.91 27.32
C MET A 155 7.93 -1.82 28.30
N PHE A 156 8.14 -0.54 27.97
CA PHE A 156 7.72 0.57 28.81
C PHE A 156 6.21 0.62 29.06
N ALA A 157 5.40 0.32 28.05
CA ALA A 157 3.96 0.25 28.22
C ALA A 157 3.55 -0.87 29.19
N TYR A 158 4.22 -2.02 29.10
CA TYR A 158 4.01 -3.15 30.00
C TYR A 158 4.48 -2.86 31.44
N GLU A 159 5.60 -2.17 31.61
CA GLU A 159 6.08 -1.76 32.93
C GLU A 159 5.10 -0.81 33.62
N ARG A 160 4.51 0.14 32.87
CA ARG A 160 3.59 1.14 33.42
C ARG A 160 2.23 0.57 33.84
N ASN A 161 1.64 -0.29 33.01
CA ASN A 161 0.28 -0.77 33.27
C ASN A 161 0.03 -2.21 32.78
N ARG A 162 1.08 -3.04 32.83
CA ARG A 162 1.04 -4.47 32.45
C ARG A 162 0.37 -4.65 31.09
N SER A 163 -0.50 -5.65 30.99
CA SER A 163 -1.23 -5.97 29.76
C SER A 163 -2.07 -4.81 29.23
N GLU A 164 -2.69 -4.02 30.11
CA GLU A 164 -3.55 -2.90 29.69
C GLU A 164 -2.74 -1.75 29.08
N GLY A 165 -1.50 -1.53 29.54
CA GLY A 165 -0.60 -0.56 28.94
C GLY A 165 -0.27 -0.90 27.49
N VAL A 166 0.09 -2.17 27.22
CA VAL A 166 0.37 -2.64 25.86
C VAL A 166 -0.89 -2.59 24.99
N LYS A 167 -2.05 -3.03 25.51
CA LYS A 167 -3.32 -2.95 24.78
C LYS A 167 -3.66 -1.52 24.38
N SER A 168 -3.60 -0.59 25.33
CA SER A 168 -3.88 0.83 25.10
C SER A 168 -2.96 1.40 24.00
N LEU A 169 -1.66 1.09 24.05
CA LEU A 169 -0.70 1.53 23.04
C LEU A 169 -1.03 1.01 21.64
N LEU A 170 -1.45 -0.25 21.51
CA LEU A 170 -1.79 -0.86 20.21
C LEU A 170 -3.14 -0.37 19.66
N LEU A 171 -4.05 0.01 20.54
CA LEU A 171 -5.42 0.46 20.25
C LEU A 171 -5.54 1.98 20.09
N GLU A 172 -4.53 2.76 20.49
CA GLU A 172 -4.48 4.20 20.37
C GLU A 172 -4.98 4.65 19.00
N LYS A 173 -5.91 5.60 18.94
CA LYS A 173 -6.49 6.01 17.68
C LYS A 173 -5.52 6.87 16.89
N ARG A 174 -5.37 6.55 15.61
CA ARG A 174 -4.73 7.42 14.62
C ARG A 174 -5.72 8.51 14.21
N LEU A 175 -5.23 9.49 13.43
CA LEU A 175 -6.06 10.57 12.88
C LEU A 175 -7.23 10.09 12.02
N ASP A 176 -7.17 8.87 11.49
CA ASP A 176 -8.23 8.24 10.70
C ASP A 176 -9.18 7.37 11.56
N GLU A 177 -9.19 7.57 12.88
CA GLU A 177 -9.99 6.84 13.87
C GLU A 177 -9.74 5.32 13.92
N LYS A 178 -8.74 4.83 13.19
CA LYS A 178 -8.33 3.41 13.20
C LYS A 178 -7.34 3.15 14.34
N PRO A 179 -7.31 1.90 14.86
CA PRO A 179 -6.33 1.53 15.88
C PRO A 179 -4.91 1.70 15.35
N ARG A 180 -3.99 2.10 16.24
CA ARG A 180 -2.58 2.30 15.93
C ARG A 180 -1.98 1.09 15.26
N VAL A 181 -2.28 -0.12 15.74
CA VAL A 181 -1.74 -1.36 15.16
C VAL A 181 -2.85 -2.34 14.80
N THR A 182 -3.70 -2.72 15.75
CA THR A 182 -4.74 -3.73 15.53
C THR A 182 -5.82 -3.67 16.61
N LYS A 183 -7.06 -4.02 16.23
CA LYS A 183 -8.17 -4.27 17.16
C LYS A 183 -8.42 -5.77 17.43
N ASN A 184 -7.66 -6.65 16.78
CA ASN A 184 -7.89 -8.09 16.87
C ASN A 184 -7.38 -8.62 18.22
N LYS A 185 -8.32 -9.06 19.07
CA LYS A 185 -8.04 -9.59 20.41
C LYS A 185 -7.09 -10.78 20.38
N SER A 186 -7.24 -11.73 19.45
CA SER A 186 -6.38 -12.92 19.42
C SER A 186 -4.92 -12.56 19.14
N VAL A 187 -4.68 -11.55 18.30
CA VAL A 187 -3.34 -11.02 18.02
C VAL A 187 -2.76 -10.35 19.26
N ILE A 188 -3.56 -9.56 19.96
CA ILE A 188 -3.16 -8.87 21.19
C ILE A 188 -2.83 -9.87 22.29
N ASP A 189 -3.69 -10.85 22.54
CA ASP A 189 -3.49 -11.86 23.58
C ASP A 189 -2.23 -12.68 23.29
N LYS A 190 -1.98 -13.00 22.01
CA LYS A 190 -0.76 -13.70 21.58
C LYS A 190 0.50 -12.86 21.83
N LEU A 191 0.46 -11.55 21.58
CA LEU A 191 1.55 -10.63 21.90
C LEU A 191 1.80 -10.57 23.40
N LEU A 192 0.74 -10.48 24.21
CA LEU A 192 0.84 -10.37 25.66
C LEU A 192 1.48 -11.59 26.32
N LYS A 193 1.30 -12.79 25.73
CA LYS A 193 1.97 -14.01 26.21
C LYS A 193 3.48 -13.86 26.30
N TYR A 194 4.11 -13.05 25.43
CA TYR A 194 5.55 -12.79 25.51
C TYR A 194 5.97 -12.17 26.84
N PHE A 195 5.14 -11.29 27.43
CA PHE A 195 5.46 -10.55 28.65
C PHE A 195 5.06 -11.27 29.93
N THR A 196 4.22 -12.30 29.82
CA THR A 196 3.78 -13.14 30.93
C THR A 196 4.54 -14.47 31.00
N THR A 197 5.40 -14.74 30.02
CA THR A 197 6.34 -15.87 30.04
C THR A 197 7.56 -15.46 30.87
#